data_AF-R4G2X7-F1
#
_entry.id   AF-R4G2X7-F1
#
_cell.length_a   1.000
_cell.length_b   1.000
_cell.length_c   1.000
_cell.angle_alpha   90.00
_cell.angle_beta   90.00
_cell.angle_gamma   90.00
#
_symmetry.space_group_name_H-M   'P 1'
#
loop_
_entity.id
_entity.type
_entity.pdbx_description
1 polymer ?
#
loop_
_entity_poly.entity_id
_entity_poly.type
_entity_poly.pdbx_seq_one_letter_code
_entity_poly.pdbx_strand_id
1 'polypeptide(L)'
;MRLFAFKFIFIFLLNDVFQITMTMPEPLREYFPEIGHDLTLVTWEHAVNSKEKLEKALAGDSLMIEADISLGYVIGDVTKELRPIMAHPPANTSDLSLEDFLYIFSKSSARKGIKLDFKSKEAFSHSEFILEASLYNRDVDYPVWLNADIIKGPVNSEVQPVDADYFLSRSVTKFPVATLSVGWTTRFGNGIDKGEYTVGIIEEMTDALNRNLVTSPVTFAVRAAIAAQSYEQLSNLIGSSVPGTTLTIWCGSNDKTDLNLLRRLIHGIGRDKIYLDLPPEMIVDLAFPVVSGTDIGKQSPLVSAAILALGSAFLAR
;
A
#
# COMPACT_ATOMS: atom_id res chain seq x y z
N MET A 1 -39.10 -61.60 11.77
CA MET A 1 -39.68 -60.63 12.73
C MET A 1 -38.72 -59.45 12.81
N ARG A 2 -39.14 -58.33 12.19
CA ARG A 2 -38.67 -56.93 12.22
C ARG A 2 -37.17 -56.59 12.33
N LEU A 3 -36.69 -55.93 11.26
CA LEU A 3 -35.56 -54.99 11.23
C LEU A 3 -35.69 -53.95 12.36
N PHE A 4 -34.59 -53.63 13.02
CA PHE A 4 -34.38 -52.37 13.72
C PHE A 4 -33.15 -51.66 13.14
N ALA A 5 -33.39 -50.48 12.56
CA ALA A 5 -32.36 -49.57 12.10
C ALA A 5 -31.74 -48.83 13.30
N PHE A 6 -30.43 -48.92 13.48
CA PHE A 6 -29.69 -48.02 14.35
C PHE A 6 -29.15 -46.86 13.50
N LYS A 7 -29.75 -45.67 13.67
CA LYS A 7 -29.17 -44.41 13.22
C LYS A 7 -27.95 -44.12 14.10
N PHE A 8 -26.75 -44.10 13.53
CA PHE A 8 -25.62 -43.43 14.16
C PHE A 8 -25.82 -41.92 14.01
N ILE A 9 -26.14 -41.25 15.11
CA ILE A 9 -26.06 -39.80 15.22
C ILE A 9 -24.60 -39.50 15.59
N PHE A 10 -23.84 -38.95 14.65
CA PHE A 10 -22.55 -38.31 14.97
C PHE A 10 -22.87 -36.99 15.66
N ILE A 11 -22.80 -36.97 16.99
CA ILE A 11 -22.75 -35.73 17.77
C ILE A 11 -21.29 -35.29 17.74
N PHE A 12 -20.98 -34.28 16.92
CA PHE A 12 -19.71 -33.56 17.02
C PHE A 12 -19.73 -32.76 18.35
N LEU A 13 -18.97 -33.23 19.33
CA LEU A 13 -18.52 -32.41 20.45
C LEU A 13 -17.47 -31.42 19.90
N LEU A 14 -17.95 -30.30 19.39
CA LEU A 14 -17.20 -29.05 19.39
C LEU A 14 -17.20 -28.54 20.82
N ASN A 15 -16.04 -28.56 21.47
CA ASN A 15 -15.68 -27.56 22.47
C ASN A 15 -14.16 -27.63 22.69
N ASP A 16 -13.55 -26.45 22.68
CA ASP A 16 -12.18 -26.15 23.08
C ASP A 16 -11.07 -26.50 22.07
N VAL A 17 -11.21 -25.96 20.86
CA VAL A 17 -10.01 -25.51 20.12
C VAL A 17 -9.82 -24.04 20.45
N PHE A 18 -8.72 -23.76 21.14
CA PHE A 18 -8.13 -22.44 21.38
C PHE A 18 -8.44 -21.47 20.23
N GLN A 19 -9.42 -20.58 20.43
CA GLN A 19 -9.54 -19.37 19.61
C GLN A 19 -8.42 -18.45 20.09
N ILE A 20 -7.21 -18.65 19.55
CA ILE A 20 -6.31 -17.52 19.39
C ILE A 20 -7.02 -16.63 18.38
N THR A 21 -7.84 -15.70 18.86
CA THR A 21 -8.19 -14.53 18.06
C THR A 21 -6.86 -13.86 17.80
N MET A 22 -6.24 -14.17 16.65
CA MET A 22 -5.25 -13.29 16.07
C MET A 22 -6.03 -12.00 15.86
N THR A 23 -5.81 -11.03 16.74
CA THR A 23 -6.29 -9.67 16.54
C THR A 23 -5.77 -9.29 15.16
N MET A 24 -6.72 -9.09 14.23
CA MET A 24 -6.45 -8.46 12.95
C MET A 24 -5.59 -7.22 13.22
N PRO A 25 -4.70 -6.80 12.32
CA PRO A 25 -4.02 -5.53 12.48
C PRO A 25 -5.05 -4.48 12.86
N GLU A 26 -4.79 -3.79 13.98
CA GLU A 26 -5.62 -2.67 14.40
C GLU A 26 -5.79 -1.77 13.18
N PRO A 27 -7.03 -1.54 12.69
CA PRO A 27 -7.21 -0.83 11.44
C PRO A 27 -6.51 0.53 11.55
N LEU A 28 -5.86 0.97 10.48
CA LEU A 28 -4.95 2.13 10.48
C LEU A 28 -5.53 3.37 11.20
N ARG A 29 -6.86 3.53 11.17
CA ARG A 29 -7.66 4.53 11.90
C ARG A 29 -7.51 4.50 13.43
N GLU A 30 -7.24 3.35 14.04
CA GLU A 30 -7.10 3.21 15.50
C GLU A 30 -5.72 3.67 15.94
N TYR A 31 -4.72 3.41 15.09
CA TYR A 31 -3.38 3.95 15.28
C TYR A 31 -3.32 5.45 14.94
N PHE A 32 -4.08 5.91 13.93
CA PHE A 32 -4.21 7.31 13.50
C PHE A 32 -5.66 7.85 13.58
N PRO A 33 -6.24 8.06 14.78
CA PRO A 33 -7.61 8.58 14.95
C PRO A 33 -7.89 9.89 14.22
N GLU A 34 -6.87 10.71 13.96
CA GLU A 34 -6.96 11.97 13.23
C GLU A 34 -7.49 11.82 11.78
N ILE A 35 -7.37 10.64 11.17
CA ILE A 35 -7.89 10.40 9.80
C ILE A 35 -9.40 10.11 9.79
N GLY A 36 -9.97 9.72 10.93
CA GLY A 36 -11.37 9.33 11.04
C GLY A 36 -11.77 8.25 10.03
N HIS A 37 -12.72 8.57 9.15
CA HIS A 37 -13.19 7.70 8.06
C HIS A 37 -12.69 8.14 6.67
N ASP A 38 -11.79 9.12 6.59
CA ASP A 38 -11.24 9.61 5.33
C ASP A 38 -9.80 9.11 5.19
N LEU A 39 -9.63 7.97 4.51
CA LEU A 39 -8.32 7.35 4.27
C LEU A 39 -7.44 8.18 3.33
N THR A 40 -8.02 9.16 2.61
CA THR A 40 -7.26 10.08 1.77
C THR A 40 -6.42 11.07 2.58
N LEU A 41 -6.65 11.15 3.91
CA LEU A 41 -5.85 11.95 4.84
C LEU A 41 -4.55 11.26 5.27
N VAL A 42 -4.36 9.98 4.93
CA VAL A 42 -3.08 9.31 5.19
C VAL A 42 -2.01 9.88 4.27
N THR A 43 -0.97 10.44 4.88
CA THR A 43 0.18 11.03 4.20
C THR A 43 1.36 10.06 4.18
N TRP A 44 2.20 10.19 3.14
CA TRP A 44 3.26 9.25 2.82
C TRP A 44 4.57 9.99 2.62
N GLU A 45 5.67 9.42 3.12
CA GLU A 45 7.02 9.74 2.65
C GLU A 45 7.49 8.60 1.74
N HIS A 46 7.87 8.92 0.50
CA HIS A 46 8.12 7.92 -0.55
C HIS A 46 9.60 7.63 -0.76
N ALA A 47 9.90 6.40 -1.18
CA ALA A 47 11.23 5.96 -1.59
C ALA A 47 12.31 6.32 -0.55
N VAL A 48 12.02 6.02 0.72
CA VAL A 48 12.89 6.28 1.89
C VAL A 48 14.05 5.28 1.92
N ASN A 49 14.90 5.40 0.92
CA ASN A 49 15.93 4.43 0.55
C ASN A 49 17.35 4.81 0.99
N SER A 50 17.48 5.72 1.95
CA SER A 50 18.77 6.11 2.51
C SER A 50 18.64 6.56 3.96
N LYS A 51 19.75 6.56 4.71
CA LYS A 51 19.77 7.05 6.09
C LYS A 51 19.27 8.49 6.20
N GLU A 52 19.75 9.36 5.31
CA GLU A 52 19.32 10.77 5.28
C GLU A 52 17.81 10.90 5.06
N LYS A 53 17.24 10.13 4.13
CA LYS A 53 15.79 10.15 3.90
C LYS A 53 15.03 9.60 5.10
N LEU A 54 15.51 8.54 5.74
CA LEU A 54 14.88 7.98 6.93
C LEU A 54 14.86 8.99 8.08
N GLU A 55 15.97 9.67 8.33
CA GLU A 55 16.04 10.73 9.35
C GLU A 55 15.03 11.86 9.08
N LYS A 56 14.91 12.31 7.82
CA LYS A 56 13.91 13.32 7.43
C LYS A 56 12.49 12.79 7.59
N ALA A 57 12.21 11.57 7.15
CA ALA A 57 10.90 10.94 7.23
C ALA A 57 10.43 10.78 8.69
N LEU A 58 11.35 10.42 9.59
CA LEU A 58 11.08 10.28 11.03
C LEU A 58 10.81 11.63 11.70
N ALA A 59 11.47 12.70 11.26
CA ALA A 59 11.26 14.05 11.78
C ALA A 59 10.05 14.79 11.15
N GLY A 60 9.59 14.34 9.98
CA GLY A 60 8.47 14.97 9.26
C GLY A 60 7.09 14.57 9.78
N ASP A 61 6.05 15.11 9.14
CA ASP A 61 4.65 14.93 9.55
C ASP A 61 3.91 13.80 8.81
N SER A 62 4.60 13.06 7.94
CA SER A 62 4.01 11.92 7.23
C SER A 62 3.55 10.83 8.19
N LEU A 63 2.38 10.23 7.95
CA LEU A 63 1.89 9.13 8.79
C LEU A 63 2.57 7.80 8.44
N MET A 64 2.84 7.58 7.15
CA MET A 64 3.42 6.35 6.64
C MET A 64 4.77 6.62 5.97
N ILE A 65 5.74 5.74 6.23
CA ILE A 65 7.04 5.71 5.54
C ILE A 65 7.03 4.53 4.57
N GLU A 66 7.19 4.82 3.28
CA GLU A 66 7.35 3.81 2.24
C GLU A 66 8.83 3.70 1.84
N ALA A 67 9.33 2.48 1.78
CA ALA A 67 10.71 2.19 1.40
C ALA A 67 10.79 0.96 0.50
N ASP A 68 11.57 1.08 -0.56
CA ASP A 68 11.81 0.04 -1.54
C ASP A 68 12.88 -0.93 -1.03
N ILE A 69 12.67 -2.23 -1.18
CA ILE A 69 13.61 -3.27 -0.75
C ILE A 69 14.11 -4.05 -1.96
N SER A 70 15.43 -3.99 -2.16
CA SER A 70 16.15 -4.77 -3.15
C SER A 70 17.23 -5.62 -2.47
N LEU A 71 17.65 -6.69 -3.15
CA LEU A 71 18.79 -7.49 -2.72
C LEU A 71 20.08 -6.84 -3.25
N GLY A 72 21.02 -6.51 -2.37
CA GLY A 72 22.21 -5.74 -2.74
C GLY A 72 23.27 -5.66 -1.64
N TYR A 73 24.08 -4.61 -1.68
CA TYR A 73 25.23 -4.42 -0.78
C TYR A 73 25.16 -3.11 -0.02
N VAL A 74 25.56 -3.13 1.26
CA VAL A 74 25.68 -1.91 2.06
C VAL A 74 26.98 -1.20 1.70
N ILE A 75 26.90 0.12 1.48
CA ILE A 75 28.07 0.95 1.17
C ILE A 75 29.06 0.88 2.35
N GLY A 76 30.30 0.47 2.05
CA GLY A 76 31.37 0.36 3.04
C GLY A 76 31.44 -0.98 3.78
N ASP A 77 30.51 -1.91 3.53
CA ASP A 77 30.60 -3.27 4.06
C ASP A 77 31.73 -4.06 3.37
N VAL A 78 32.78 -4.36 4.13
CA VAL A 78 33.97 -5.08 3.65
C VAL A 78 33.67 -6.55 3.35
N THR A 79 32.62 -7.13 3.96
CA THR A 79 32.25 -8.53 3.75
C THR A 79 31.63 -8.74 2.37
N LYS A 80 31.06 -7.69 1.77
CA LYS A 80 30.27 -7.73 0.53
C LYS A 80 29.20 -8.82 0.57
N GLU A 81 28.61 -9.01 1.74
CA GLU A 81 27.50 -9.93 1.90
C GLU A 81 26.25 -9.36 1.23
N LEU A 82 25.61 -10.21 0.43
CA LEU A 82 24.37 -9.88 -0.25
C LEU A 82 23.23 -9.90 0.77
N ARG A 83 22.55 -8.76 0.97
CA ARG A 83 21.48 -8.62 1.97
C ARG A 83 20.37 -7.68 1.51
N PRO A 84 19.18 -7.73 2.12
CA PRO A 84 18.12 -6.77 1.82
C PRO A 84 18.55 -5.35 2.21
N ILE A 85 18.44 -4.43 1.25
CA ILE A 85 18.80 -3.03 1.39
C ILE A 85 17.64 -2.14 0.98
N MET A 86 17.57 -0.94 1.56
CA MET A 86 16.59 0.06 1.14
C MET A 86 17.06 0.69 -0.17
N ALA A 87 16.49 0.25 -1.29
CA ALA A 87 16.88 0.63 -2.65
C ALA A 87 15.80 0.28 -3.69
N HIS A 88 15.57 1.21 -4.62
CA HIS A 88 14.80 0.98 -5.84
C HIS A 88 15.72 0.61 -7.02
N PRO A 89 15.42 -0.42 -7.81
CA PRO A 89 16.17 -0.74 -9.02
C PRO A 89 16.30 0.45 -9.98
N PRO A 90 17.44 0.63 -10.67
CA PRO A 90 18.56 -0.31 -10.79
C PRO A 90 19.59 -0.21 -9.66
N ALA A 91 19.33 0.57 -8.59
CA ALA A 91 20.26 0.65 -7.47
C ALA A 91 20.36 -0.71 -6.77
N ASN A 92 21.60 -1.19 -6.60
CA ASN A 92 21.94 -2.44 -5.90
C ASN A 92 22.92 -2.19 -4.74
N THR A 93 23.09 -0.92 -4.36
CA THR A 93 23.82 -0.51 -3.16
C THR A 93 23.03 0.56 -2.43
N SER A 94 23.15 0.59 -1.11
CA SER A 94 22.53 1.61 -0.24
C SER A 94 23.38 1.82 1.00
N ASP A 95 23.28 2.99 1.63
CA ASP A 95 23.86 3.23 2.95
C ASP A 95 22.98 2.68 4.10
N LEU A 96 21.82 2.11 3.76
CA LEU A 96 20.79 1.64 4.67
C LEU A 96 20.35 0.21 4.34
N SER A 97 20.62 -0.73 5.25
CA SER A 97 20.08 -2.08 5.18
C SER A 97 18.63 -2.13 5.71
N LEU A 98 17.88 -3.19 5.39
CA LEU A 98 16.55 -3.42 5.99
C LEU A 98 16.65 -3.55 7.53
N GLU A 99 17.65 -4.27 8.02
CA GLU A 99 17.89 -4.46 9.45
C GLU A 99 18.14 -3.12 10.16
N ASP A 100 19.02 -2.28 9.59
CA ASP A 100 19.29 -0.94 10.12
C ASP A 100 18.06 -0.04 10.06
N PHE A 101 17.28 -0.09 8.97
CA PHE A 101 16.04 0.69 8.86
C PHE A 101 15.06 0.33 9.97
N LEU A 102 14.79 -0.96 10.19
CA LEU A 102 13.86 -1.42 11.22
C LEU A 102 14.39 -1.11 12.63
N TYR A 103 15.70 -1.26 12.83
CA TYR A 103 16.34 -0.87 14.09
C TYR A 103 16.19 0.63 14.36
N ILE A 104 16.56 1.50 13.41
CA ILE A 104 16.45 2.96 13.57
C ILE A 104 14.98 3.37 13.76
N PHE A 105 14.08 2.83 12.96
CA PHE A 105 12.65 3.11 13.05
C PHE A 105 12.09 2.76 14.43
N SER A 106 12.35 1.54 14.93
CA SER A 106 11.88 1.10 16.25
C SER A 106 12.46 1.90 17.42
N LYS A 107 13.64 2.53 17.24
CA LYS A 107 14.27 3.40 18.26
C LYS A 107 13.82 4.85 18.20
N SER A 108 13.19 5.29 17.11
CA SER A 108 12.86 6.70 16.87
C SER A 108 11.75 7.25 17.76
N SER A 109 10.95 6.39 18.41
CA SER A 109 9.69 6.73 19.09
C SER A 109 8.67 7.50 18.22
N ALA A 110 8.90 7.56 16.91
CA ALA A 110 8.00 8.24 15.98
C ALA A 110 6.71 7.43 15.82
N ARG A 111 5.56 8.07 16.05
CA ARG A 111 4.25 7.48 15.80
C ARG A 111 3.97 7.47 14.30
N LYS A 112 4.50 6.47 13.60
CA LYS A 112 4.40 6.28 12.16
C LYS A 112 4.10 4.82 11.85
N GLY A 113 3.61 4.52 10.65
CA GLY A 113 3.59 3.18 10.09
C GLY A 113 4.61 3.02 8.97
N ILE A 114 4.86 1.79 8.55
CA ILE A 114 5.81 1.47 7.47
C ILE A 114 5.15 0.64 6.37
N LYS A 115 5.52 0.92 5.12
CA LYS A 115 5.19 0.14 3.94
C LYS A 115 6.48 -0.32 3.27
N LEU A 116 6.71 -1.62 3.30
CA LEU A 116 7.93 -2.26 2.83
C LEU A 116 7.68 -2.80 1.42
N ASP A 117 8.24 -2.15 0.40
CA ASP A 117 7.98 -2.47 -1.01
C ASP A 117 9.06 -3.39 -1.62
N PHE A 118 8.77 -4.69 -1.68
CA PHE A 118 9.69 -5.70 -2.17
C PHE A 118 9.75 -5.72 -3.69
N LYS A 119 10.95 -5.54 -4.24
CA LYS A 119 11.18 -5.45 -5.70
C LYS A 119 11.50 -6.79 -6.36
N SER A 120 11.72 -7.84 -5.58
CA SER A 120 11.92 -9.19 -6.11
C SER A 120 11.58 -10.27 -5.07
N LYS A 121 11.40 -11.50 -5.54
CA LYS A 121 11.23 -12.69 -4.68
C LYS A 121 12.43 -12.87 -3.75
N GLU A 122 13.63 -12.67 -4.28
CA GLU A 122 14.89 -12.84 -3.55
C GLU A 122 15.04 -11.78 -2.45
N ALA A 123 14.65 -10.54 -2.72
CA ALA A 123 14.63 -9.48 -1.72
C ALA A 123 13.68 -9.84 -0.57
N PHE A 124 12.48 -10.33 -0.88
CA PHE A 124 11.53 -10.77 0.14
C PHE A 124 12.03 -12.01 0.91
N SER A 125 12.54 -13.04 0.23
CA SER A 125 12.99 -14.27 0.90
C SER A 125 14.16 -14.05 1.86
N HIS A 126 15.10 -13.17 1.52
CA HIS A 126 16.21 -12.80 2.41
C HIS A 126 15.75 -11.87 3.55
N SER A 127 14.60 -11.23 3.42
CA SER A 127 14.04 -10.35 4.45
C SER A 127 13.25 -11.11 5.51
N GLU A 128 12.74 -12.32 5.21
CA GLU A 128 11.83 -13.05 6.10
C GLU A 128 12.38 -13.18 7.53
N PHE A 129 13.64 -13.61 7.71
CA PHE A 129 14.22 -13.76 9.04
C PHE A 129 14.38 -12.41 9.77
N ILE A 130 14.73 -11.34 9.05
CA ILE A 130 14.86 -9.99 9.60
C ILE A 130 13.50 -9.48 10.06
N LEU A 131 12.47 -9.64 9.22
CA LEU A 131 11.10 -9.27 9.53
C LEU A 131 10.56 -10.07 10.71
N GLU A 132 10.79 -11.39 10.78
CA GLU A 132 10.37 -12.20 11.92
C GLU A 132 11.04 -11.71 13.21
N ALA A 133 12.36 -11.48 13.17
CA ALA A 133 13.10 -10.98 14.32
C ALA A 133 12.63 -9.58 14.75
N SER A 134 12.26 -8.70 13.83
CA SER A 134 11.76 -7.35 14.15
C SER A 134 10.29 -7.33 14.59
N LEU A 135 9.41 -8.06 13.89
CA LEU A 135 7.96 -7.99 14.05
C LEU A 135 7.42 -8.87 15.18
N TYR A 136 8.11 -9.95 15.55
CA TYR A 136 7.69 -10.82 16.65
C TYR A 136 8.25 -10.42 18.00
N ASN A 137 9.03 -9.35 18.08
CA ASN A 137 9.28 -8.71 19.35
C ASN A 137 7.96 -8.10 19.86
N ARG A 138 7.65 -8.33 21.15
CA ARG A 138 6.37 -7.97 21.79
C ARG A 138 6.06 -6.46 21.86
N ASP A 139 6.88 -5.64 21.21
CA ASP A 139 6.86 -4.18 21.26
C ASP A 139 6.50 -3.54 19.90
N VAL A 140 6.12 -4.31 18.87
CA VAL A 140 5.61 -3.72 17.62
C VAL A 140 4.16 -3.30 17.82
N ASP A 141 3.97 -2.00 18.00
CA ASP A 141 2.68 -1.34 18.19
C ASP A 141 2.28 -0.45 17.01
N TYR A 142 3.03 -0.50 15.90
CA TYR A 142 2.83 0.33 14.72
C TYR A 142 2.35 -0.45 13.48
N PRO A 143 1.64 0.19 12.54
CA PRO A 143 1.18 -0.44 11.30
C PRO A 143 2.35 -0.85 10.40
N VAL A 144 2.30 -2.09 9.91
CA VAL A 144 3.28 -2.63 8.96
C VAL A 144 2.56 -3.15 7.72
N TRP A 145 2.99 -2.68 6.55
CA TRP A 145 2.46 -3.10 5.27
C TRP A 145 3.55 -3.82 4.48
N LEU A 146 3.21 -4.99 3.94
CA LEU A 146 4.06 -5.71 2.99
C LEU A 146 3.54 -5.41 1.59
N ASN A 147 4.34 -4.71 0.80
CA ASN A 147 4.00 -4.31 -0.56
C ASN A 147 4.78 -5.09 -1.61
N ALA A 148 4.12 -5.51 -2.68
CA ALA A 148 4.77 -6.05 -3.87
C ALA A 148 3.88 -5.97 -5.11
N ASP A 149 4.50 -5.71 -6.27
CA ASP A 149 3.87 -5.92 -7.57
C ASP A 149 3.96 -7.40 -7.95
N ILE A 150 2.83 -8.12 -7.85
CA ILE A 150 2.79 -9.59 -7.95
C ILE A 150 2.15 -10.12 -9.23
N ILE A 151 1.46 -9.27 -9.99
CA ILE A 151 0.81 -9.61 -11.26
C ILE A 151 1.32 -8.67 -12.36
N LYS A 152 1.33 -9.14 -13.61
CA LYS A 152 1.64 -8.26 -14.75
C LYS A 152 0.49 -7.29 -14.97
N GLY A 153 0.81 -6.01 -15.01
CA GLY A 153 -0.16 -4.95 -15.18
C GLY A 153 -0.36 -4.52 -16.63
N PRO A 154 -1.17 -3.47 -16.81
CA PRO A 154 -1.39 -2.88 -18.11
C PRO A 154 -0.09 -2.37 -18.76
N VAL A 155 -0.13 -2.28 -20.08
CA VAL A 155 0.91 -1.69 -20.94
C VAL A 155 2.25 -2.45 -21.01
N ASN A 156 2.22 -3.75 -20.71
CA ASN A 156 3.29 -4.70 -20.97
C ASN A 156 4.63 -4.25 -20.38
N SER A 157 4.69 -4.12 -19.04
CA SER A 157 5.95 -3.88 -18.35
C SER A 157 6.93 -5.03 -18.58
N GLU A 158 8.20 -4.69 -18.73
CA GLU A 158 9.31 -5.66 -18.80
C GLU A 158 9.79 -6.07 -17.40
N VAL A 159 9.34 -5.34 -16.37
CA VAL A 159 9.62 -5.67 -14.97
C VAL A 159 8.92 -6.98 -14.63
N GLN A 160 9.69 -7.95 -14.16
CA GLN A 160 9.14 -9.21 -13.67
C GLN A 160 8.44 -8.98 -12.34
N PRO A 161 7.17 -9.41 -12.20
CA PRO A 161 6.49 -9.36 -10.91
C PRO A 161 7.21 -10.22 -9.87
N VAL A 162 7.05 -9.86 -8.60
CA VAL A 162 7.37 -10.73 -7.48
C VAL A 162 6.51 -12.00 -7.59
N ASP A 163 7.08 -13.16 -7.27
CA ASP A 163 6.38 -14.44 -7.27
C ASP A 163 5.16 -14.37 -6.34
N ALA A 164 3.96 -14.34 -6.93
CA ALA A 164 2.71 -14.14 -6.21
C ALA A 164 2.46 -15.21 -5.15
N ASP A 165 2.72 -16.48 -5.46
CA ASP A 165 2.47 -17.58 -4.52
C ASP A 165 3.42 -17.52 -3.34
N TYR A 166 4.69 -17.31 -3.63
CA TYR A 166 5.68 -17.19 -2.59
C TYR A 166 5.38 -15.97 -1.71
N PHE A 167 5.14 -14.80 -2.30
CA PHE A 167 4.87 -13.59 -1.53
C PHE A 167 3.61 -13.73 -0.66
N LEU A 168 2.48 -14.15 -1.24
CA LEU A 168 1.22 -14.24 -0.53
C LEU A 168 1.24 -15.33 0.54
N SER A 169 1.63 -16.56 0.20
CA SER A 169 1.64 -17.68 1.15
C SER A 169 2.53 -17.42 2.37
N ARG A 170 3.70 -16.80 2.16
CA ARG A 170 4.61 -16.46 3.25
C ARG A 170 4.10 -15.28 4.07
N SER A 171 3.52 -14.27 3.42
CA SER A 171 2.93 -13.14 4.14
C SER A 171 1.78 -13.57 5.05
N VAL A 172 0.85 -14.39 4.56
CA VAL A 172 -0.29 -14.84 5.38
C VAL A 172 0.13 -15.80 6.50
N THR A 173 1.15 -16.63 6.29
CA THR A 173 1.59 -17.62 7.29
C THR A 173 2.56 -17.06 8.32
N LYS A 174 3.44 -16.14 7.91
CA LYS A 174 4.50 -15.59 8.76
C LYS A 174 4.28 -14.15 9.20
N PHE A 175 3.40 -13.39 8.57
CA PHE A 175 3.18 -11.99 8.93
C PHE A 175 1.68 -11.65 8.98
N PRO A 176 0.86 -12.42 9.74
CA PRO A 176 -0.60 -12.27 9.74
C PRO A 176 -1.10 -10.94 10.29
N VAL A 177 -0.24 -10.19 11.01
CA VAL A 177 -0.53 -8.85 11.52
C VAL A 177 -0.18 -7.74 10.51
N ALA A 178 0.48 -8.05 9.40
CA ALA A 178 0.81 -7.05 8.40
C ALA A 178 -0.35 -6.88 7.41
N THR A 179 -0.57 -5.64 6.96
CA THR A 179 -1.49 -5.38 5.85
C THR A 179 -0.81 -5.74 4.53
N LEU A 180 -1.49 -6.51 3.69
CA LEU A 180 -1.03 -6.82 2.34
C LEU A 180 -1.36 -5.66 1.39
N SER A 181 -0.33 -5.15 0.71
CA SER A 181 -0.45 -4.15 -0.34
C SER A 181 0.02 -4.76 -1.66
N VAL A 182 -0.91 -5.19 -2.51
CA VAL A 182 -0.58 -5.95 -3.72
C VAL A 182 -0.84 -5.13 -4.97
N GLY A 183 0.14 -5.11 -5.86
CA GLY A 183 0.13 -4.28 -7.06
C GLY A 183 0.38 -5.08 -8.34
N TRP A 184 0.48 -4.31 -9.42
CA TRP A 184 0.79 -4.84 -10.74
C TRP A 184 2.03 -4.16 -11.29
N THR A 185 2.89 -4.90 -11.98
CA THR A 185 3.99 -4.27 -12.71
C THR A 185 3.43 -3.47 -13.87
N THR A 186 3.66 -2.16 -13.88
CA THR A 186 3.12 -1.26 -14.92
C THR A 186 4.24 -0.57 -15.68
N ARG A 187 3.92 -0.15 -16.91
CA ARG A 187 4.77 0.76 -17.68
C ARG A 187 3.93 1.93 -18.16
N PHE A 188 4.18 3.11 -17.62
CA PHE A 188 3.48 4.33 -17.99
C PHE A 188 4.47 5.50 -17.94
N GLY A 189 4.23 6.56 -18.72
CA GLY A 189 5.19 7.63 -18.95
C GLY A 189 6.16 7.32 -20.10
N ASN A 190 7.08 8.25 -20.39
CA ASN A 190 8.10 8.11 -21.44
C ASN A 190 7.54 7.75 -22.84
N GLY A 191 6.42 8.36 -23.23
CA GLY A 191 5.76 8.12 -24.51
C GLY A 191 4.58 7.14 -24.46
N ILE A 192 4.32 6.54 -23.29
CA ILE A 192 3.15 5.72 -23.02
C ILE A 192 2.16 6.53 -22.17
N ASP A 193 0.99 6.83 -22.73
CA ASP A 193 -0.05 7.67 -22.10
C ASP A 193 -1.44 7.02 -22.10
N LYS A 194 -1.54 5.73 -22.43
CA LYS A 194 -2.78 4.97 -22.45
C LYS A 194 -2.60 3.61 -21.82
N GLY A 195 -3.54 3.24 -20.96
CA GLY A 195 -3.60 1.95 -20.28
C GLY A 195 -4.82 1.89 -19.37
N GLU A 196 -5.34 0.69 -19.16
CA GLU A 196 -6.46 0.42 -18.27
C GLU A 196 -6.27 -0.95 -17.59
N TYR A 197 -6.72 -1.07 -16.34
CA TYR A 197 -6.85 -2.35 -15.67
C TYR A 197 -8.07 -3.08 -16.25
N THR A 198 -7.83 -4.02 -17.16
CA THR A 198 -8.90 -4.80 -17.78
C THR A 198 -9.47 -5.83 -16.80
N VAL A 199 -10.66 -6.36 -17.10
CA VAL A 199 -11.28 -7.42 -16.30
C VAL A 199 -10.34 -8.62 -16.12
N GLY A 200 -9.69 -9.08 -17.19
CA GLY A 200 -8.75 -10.20 -17.11
C GLY A 200 -7.55 -9.92 -16.19
N ILE A 201 -7.00 -8.69 -16.20
CA ILE A 201 -5.89 -8.29 -15.30
C ILE A 201 -6.34 -8.29 -13.83
N ILE A 202 -7.60 -7.91 -13.57
CA ILE A 202 -8.18 -7.98 -12.24
C ILE A 202 -8.45 -9.42 -11.82
N GLU A 203 -8.96 -10.26 -12.72
CA GLU A 203 -9.23 -11.68 -12.47
C GLU A 203 -7.94 -12.41 -12.06
N GLU A 204 -6.81 -12.18 -12.75
CA GLU A 204 -5.50 -12.76 -12.39
C GLU A 204 -5.07 -12.42 -10.95
N MET A 205 -5.31 -11.17 -10.52
CA MET A 205 -5.04 -10.75 -9.13
C MET A 205 -5.97 -11.46 -8.14
N THR A 206 -7.28 -11.51 -8.43
CA THR A 206 -8.24 -12.17 -7.55
C THR A 206 -7.98 -13.67 -7.44
N ASP A 207 -7.59 -14.32 -8.53
CA ASP A 207 -7.22 -15.74 -8.55
C ASP A 207 -5.97 -15.98 -7.68
N ALA A 208 -4.97 -15.10 -7.76
CA ALA A 208 -3.78 -15.17 -6.91
C ALA A 208 -4.09 -15.06 -5.42
N LEU A 209 -4.96 -14.13 -5.03
CA LEU A 209 -5.41 -14.01 -3.64
C LEU A 209 -6.18 -15.26 -3.18
N ASN A 210 -7.14 -15.72 -3.99
CA ASN A 210 -8.00 -16.86 -3.66
C ASN A 210 -7.20 -18.16 -3.50
N ARG A 211 -6.30 -18.46 -4.45
CA ARG A 211 -5.51 -19.71 -4.42
C ARG A 211 -4.47 -19.73 -3.29
N ASN A 212 -4.09 -18.57 -2.76
CA ASN A 212 -3.23 -18.43 -1.59
C ASN A 212 -3.99 -18.22 -0.28
N LEU A 213 -5.32 -18.38 -0.28
CA LEU A 213 -6.17 -18.31 0.91
C LEU A 213 -6.07 -16.97 1.65
N VAL A 214 -5.89 -15.87 0.90
CA VAL A 214 -5.92 -14.53 1.48
C VAL A 214 -7.36 -14.21 1.88
N THR A 215 -7.63 -14.23 3.18
CA THR A 215 -8.96 -13.97 3.76
C THR A 215 -9.03 -12.64 4.49
N SER A 216 -7.89 -12.01 4.76
CA SER A 216 -7.81 -10.67 5.31
C SER A 216 -8.04 -9.62 4.21
N PRO A 217 -8.54 -8.42 4.58
CA PRO A 217 -8.56 -7.29 3.66
C PRO A 217 -7.15 -6.94 3.15
N VAL A 218 -7.09 -6.48 1.91
CA VAL A 218 -5.84 -6.02 1.27
C VAL A 218 -6.00 -4.58 0.80
N THR A 219 -4.91 -3.93 0.43
CA THR A 219 -4.98 -2.75 -0.43
C THR A 219 -4.41 -3.09 -1.80
N PHE A 220 -5.10 -2.68 -2.86
CA PHE A 220 -4.60 -2.83 -4.22
C PHE A 220 -3.83 -1.58 -4.61
N ALA A 221 -2.52 -1.72 -4.84
CA ALA A 221 -1.66 -0.64 -5.30
C ALA A 221 -1.89 -0.39 -6.80
N VAL A 222 -2.58 0.70 -7.12
CA VAL A 222 -2.96 1.07 -8.50
C VAL A 222 -2.29 2.35 -8.92
N ARG A 223 -1.79 2.38 -10.16
CA ARG A 223 -1.11 3.56 -10.71
C ARG A 223 -2.13 4.57 -11.21
N ALA A 224 -2.04 5.80 -10.73
CA ALA A 224 -3.05 6.85 -10.87
C ALA A 224 -3.49 7.09 -12.32
N ALA A 225 -2.54 7.17 -13.25
CA ALA A 225 -2.83 7.43 -14.66
C ALA A 225 -3.64 6.32 -15.33
N ILE A 226 -3.44 5.06 -14.91
CA ILE A 226 -4.16 3.89 -15.40
C ILE A 226 -5.49 3.74 -14.63
N ALA A 227 -5.46 3.94 -13.31
CA ALA A 227 -6.62 3.87 -12.44
C ALA A 227 -7.71 4.86 -12.87
N ALA A 228 -7.33 6.08 -13.25
CA ALA A 228 -8.25 7.09 -13.77
C ALA A 228 -9.12 6.58 -14.94
N GLN A 229 -8.59 5.67 -15.77
CA GLN A 229 -9.30 5.08 -16.91
C GLN A 229 -10.10 3.81 -16.53
N SER A 230 -9.98 3.31 -15.31
CA SER A 230 -10.41 1.95 -14.92
C SER A 230 -11.52 1.96 -13.86
N TYR A 231 -12.41 2.96 -13.90
CA TYR A 231 -13.41 3.18 -12.86
C TYR A 231 -14.31 1.96 -12.63
N GLU A 232 -14.87 1.37 -13.69
CA GLU A 232 -15.82 0.26 -13.55
C GLU A 232 -15.13 -0.99 -12.99
N GLN A 233 -13.94 -1.31 -13.50
CA GLN A 233 -13.16 -2.48 -13.10
C GLN A 233 -12.70 -2.38 -11.65
N LEU A 234 -12.18 -1.23 -11.23
CA LEU A 234 -11.72 -1.01 -9.87
C LEU A 234 -12.88 -0.88 -8.87
N SER A 235 -14.01 -0.29 -9.28
CA SER A 235 -15.22 -0.27 -8.44
C SER A 235 -15.77 -1.67 -8.21
N ASN A 236 -15.79 -2.51 -9.25
CA ASN A 236 -16.21 -3.90 -9.15
C ASN A 236 -15.26 -4.72 -8.26
N LEU A 237 -13.94 -4.53 -8.42
CA LEU A 237 -12.93 -5.18 -7.58
C LEU A 237 -13.15 -4.86 -6.11
N ILE A 238 -13.32 -3.58 -5.75
CA ILE A 238 -13.57 -3.18 -4.37
C ILE A 238 -14.91 -3.71 -3.87
N GLY A 239 -15.95 -3.68 -4.71
CA GLY A 239 -17.30 -4.14 -4.36
C GLY A 239 -17.42 -5.65 -4.14
N SER A 240 -16.56 -6.46 -4.78
CA SER A 240 -16.55 -7.92 -4.66
C SER A 240 -15.51 -8.48 -3.68
N SER A 241 -14.61 -7.63 -3.18
CA SER A 241 -13.53 -8.02 -2.26
C SER A 241 -13.99 -8.15 -0.79
N VAL A 242 -13.12 -8.74 0.04
CA VAL A 242 -13.30 -8.80 1.49
C VAL A 242 -13.60 -7.41 2.07
N PRO A 243 -14.60 -7.25 2.95
CA PRO A 243 -14.90 -5.95 3.56
C PRO A 243 -13.69 -5.33 4.26
N GLY A 244 -13.43 -4.06 3.98
CA GLY A 244 -12.24 -3.34 4.45
C GLY A 244 -11.11 -3.29 3.43
N THR A 245 -11.23 -3.97 2.29
CA THR A 245 -10.27 -3.86 1.18
C THR A 245 -10.32 -2.48 0.54
N THR A 246 -9.15 -1.95 0.20
CA THR A 246 -8.96 -0.56 -0.26
C THR A 246 -8.17 -0.49 -1.57
N LEU A 247 -8.07 0.71 -2.13
CA LEU A 247 -7.07 1.05 -3.15
C LEU A 247 -6.01 1.95 -2.54
N THR A 248 -4.75 1.75 -2.91
CA THR A 248 -3.67 2.71 -2.73
C THR A 248 -3.29 3.27 -4.09
N ILE A 249 -3.66 4.52 -4.34
CA ILE A 249 -3.42 5.18 -5.63
C ILE A 249 -2.05 5.84 -5.58
N TRP A 250 -1.12 5.36 -6.40
CA TRP A 250 0.25 5.88 -6.48
C TRP A 250 0.56 6.46 -7.87
N CYS A 251 1.58 7.31 -8.01
CA CYS A 251 2.01 7.76 -9.34
C CYS A 251 3.53 7.82 -9.51
N GLY A 252 3.99 7.56 -10.74
CA GLY A 252 5.37 7.78 -11.13
C GLY A 252 5.63 9.25 -11.51
N SER A 253 6.89 9.69 -11.41
CA SER A 253 7.30 11.09 -11.59
C SER A 253 6.92 11.71 -12.95
N ASN A 254 6.75 10.88 -13.98
CA ASN A 254 6.47 11.31 -15.36
C ASN A 254 5.07 10.91 -15.84
N ASP A 255 4.18 10.54 -14.92
CA ASP A 255 2.84 10.11 -15.27
C ASP A 255 1.96 11.29 -15.66
N LYS A 256 1.35 11.19 -16.84
CA LYS A 256 0.27 12.10 -17.24
C LYS A 256 -1.06 11.52 -16.77
N THR A 257 -1.60 12.09 -15.69
CA THR A 257 -2.86 11.62 -15.11
C THR A 257 -4.00 12.57 -15.43
N ASP A 258 -5.13 12.05 -15.89
CA ASP A 258 -6.37 12.81 -16.00
C ASP A 258 -6.99 12.97 -14.59
N LEU A 259 -6.82 14.16 -14.00
CA LEU A 259 -7.30 14.44 -12.65
C LEU A 259 -8.82 14.48 -12.54
N ASN A 260 -9.56 14.73 -13.62
CA ASN A 260 -11.02 14.73 -13.58
C ASN A 260 -11.55 13.31 -13.51
N LEU A 261 -10.99 12.40 -14.30
CA LEU A 261 -11.31 10.99 -14.23
C LEU A 261 -10.86 10.37 -12.90
N LEU A 262 -9.68 10.73 -12.41
CA LEU A 262 -9.21 10.27 -11.11
C LEU A 262 -10.14 10.75 -9.97
N ARG A 263 -10.58 12.02 -10.00
CA ARG A 263 -11.55 12.54 -9.01
C ARG A 263 -12.88 11.80 -9.07
N ARG A 264 -13.36 11.46 -10.28
CA ARG A 264 -14.56 10.62 -10.45
C ARG A 264 -14.38 9.25 -9.79
N LEU A 265 -13.22 8.62 -9.97
CA LEU A 265 -12.91 7.35 -9.32
C LEU A 265 -12.92 7.47 -7.80
N ILE A 266 -12.22 8.48 -7.26
CA ILE A 266 -12.13 8.69 -5.80
C ILE A 266 -13.53 8.91 -5.19
N HIS A 267 -14.35 9.73 -5.82
CA HIS A 267 -15.70 10.00 -5.35
C HIS A 267 -16.64 8.79 -5.50
N GLY A 268 -16.51 8.01 -6.57
CA GLY A 268 -17.38 6.87 -6.83
C GLY A 268 -17.11 5.67 -5.92
N ILE A 269 -15.83 5.41 -5.60
CA ILE A 269 -15.44 4.30 -4.71
C ILE A 269 -15.61 4.68 -3.24
N GLY A 270 -15.31 5.94 -2.88
CA GLY A 270 -15.40 6.45 -1.52
C GLY A 270 -14.03 6.66 -0.88
N ARG A 271 -13.93 7.75 -0.11
CA ARG A 271 -12.69 8.15 0.58
C ARG A 271 -12.36 7.26 1.78
N ASP A 272 -13.33 6.50 2.27
CA ASP A 272 -13.18 5.46 3.28
C ASP A 272 -12.51 4.18 2.76
N LYS A 273 -12.17 4.14 1.46
CA LYS A 273 -11.57 2.97 0.79
C LYS A 273 -10.37 3.33 -0.09
N ILE A 274 -9.87 4.56 -0.01
CA ILE A 274 -8.80 5.05 -0.89
C ILE A 274 -7.72 5.74 -0.07
N TYR A 275 -6.49 5.24 -0.23
CA TYR A 275 -5.27 5.93 0.16
C TYR A 275 -4.69 6.67 -1.05
N LEU A 276 -4.15 7.87 -0.82
CA LEU A 276 -3.49 8.68 -1.85
C LEU A 276 -1.98 8.77 -1.58
N ASP A 277 -1.23 7.97 -2.33
CA ASP A 277 0.23 7.89 -2.35
C ASP A 277 0.73 8.77 -3.53
N LEU A 278 0.42 10.08 -3.47
CA LEU A 278 0.54 11.03 -4.58
C LEU A 278 1.36 12.27 -4.20
N PRO A 279 2.02 12.93 -5.18
CA PRO A 279 2.69 14.21 -4.97
C PRO A 279 1.75 15.27 -4.38
N PRO A 280 2.23 16.12 -3.46
CA PRO A 280 1.41 17.13 -2.78
C PRO A 280 0.62 18.04 -3.73
N GLU A 281 1.23 18.45 -4.84
CA GLU A 281 0.59 19.28 -5.87
C GLU A 281 -0.62 18.59 -6.50
N MET A 282 -0.55 17.29 -6.73
CA MET A 282 -1.63 16.51 -7.30
C MET A 282 -2.77 16.32 -6.29
N ILE A 283 -2.45 16.16 -5.00
CA ILE A 283 -3.45 16.10 -3.93
C ILE A 283 -4.22 17.43 -3.83
N VAL A 284 -3.52 18.57 -3.90
CA VAL A 284 -4.14 19.90 -3.90
C VAL A 284 -5.09 20.05 -5.10
N ASP A 285 -4.65 19.69 -6.30
CA ASP A 285 -5.49 19.78 -7.50
C ASP A 285 -6.71 18.83 -7.43
N LEU A 286 -6.59 17.67 -6.80
CA LEU A 286 -7.72 16.77 -6.57
C LEU A 286 -8.76 17.37 -5.61
N ALA A 287 -8.31 18.11 -4.59
CA ALA A 287 -9.18 18.78 -3.63
C ALA A 287 -9.94 19.98 -4.22
N PHE A 288 -9.36 20.68 -5.20
CA PHE A 288 -9.96 21.85 -5.83
C PHE A 288 -10.16 21.64 -7.34
N PRO A 289 -11.37 21.34 -7.83
CA PRO A 289 -11.61 21.19 -9.25
C PRO A 289 -11.26 22.51 -9.98
N VAL A 290 -10.43 22.42 -11.02
CA VAL A 290 -10.21 23.54 -11.94
C VAL A 290 -11.54 23.86 -12.60
N VAL A 291 -12.13 25.00 -12.22
CA VAL A 291 -13.26 25.58 -12.95
C VAL A 291 -12.72 25.99 -14.32
N SER A 292 -13.13 25.31 -15.38
CA SER A 292 -12.82 25.73 -16.75
C SER A 292 -13.33 27.15 -16.96
N GLY A 293 -12.53 28.00 -17.62
CA GLY A 293 -12.72 29.44 -17.75
C GLY A 293 -13.96 29.91 -18.53
N THR A 294 -15.00 29.09 -18.66
CA THR A 294 -16.31 29.47 -19.21
C THR A 294 -17.30 29.97 -18.15
N ASP A 295 -16.96 29.92 -16.86
CA ASP A 295 -17.86 30.30 -15.75
C ASP A 295 -17.37 31.50 -14.90
N ILE A 296 -16.71 32.48 -15.53
CA ILE A 296 -16.27 33.75 -14.87
C ILE A 296 -17.47 34.66 -14.48
N GLY A 297 -18.71 34.18 -14.61
CA GLY A 297 -19.91 34.99 -14.38
C GLY A 297 -20.42 35.07 -12.94
N LYS A 298 -20.05 34.18 -12.01
CA LYS A 298 -20.62 34.16 -10.64
C LYS A 298 -19.66 33.56 -9.60
N GLN A 299 -18.62 34.29 -9.20
CA GLN A 299 -17.93 33.97 -7.94
C GLN A 299 -18.48 34.81 -6.79
N SER A 300 -18.87 34.12 -5.72
CA SER A 300 -19.25 34.72 -4.44
C SER A 300 -17.99 35.12 -3.64
N PRO A 301 -18.04 36.17 -2.82
CA PRO A 301 -16.87 36.72 -2.11
C PRO A 301 -16.24 35.79 -1.05
N LEU A 302 -16.83 34.60 -0.80
CA LEU A 302 -16.30 33.61 0.14
C LEU A 302 -15.02 32.93 -0.35
N VAL A 303 -14.80 32.82 -1.67
CA VAL A 303 -13.64 32.12 -2.25
C VAL A 303 -12.32 32.89 -2.02
N SER A 304 -12.36 34.22 -1.97
CA SER A 304 -11.16 35.03 -1.70
C SER A 304 -10.66 34.96 -0.25
N ALA A 305 -11.54 34.68 0.71
CA ALA A 305 -11.15 34.66 2.12
C ALA A 305 -10.37 33.38 2.51
N ALA A 306 -10.69 32.24 1.89
CA ALA A 306 -10.01 30.97 2.15
C ALA A 306 -8.55 30.97 1.63
N ILE A 307 -8.29 31.65 0.51
CA ILE A 307 -6.97 31.77 -0.11
C ILE A 307 -5.99 32.54 0.82
N LEU A 308 -6.46 33.57 1.52
CA LEU A 308 -5.62 34.34 2.43
C LEU A 308 -5.31 33.60 3.74
N ALA A 309 -6.24 32.83 4.28
CA ALA A 309 -6.04 32.10 5.54
C ALA A 309 -5.01 30.96 5.40
N LEU A 310 -5.03 30.24 4.27
CA LEU A 310 -4.07 29.16 3.98
C LEU A 310 -2.67 29.69 3.67
N GLY A 311 -2.55 30.84 2.97
CA GLY A 311 -1.25 31.46 2.68
C GLY A 311 -0.53 31.99 3.92
N SER A 312 -1.26 32.49 4.93
CA SER A 312 -0.66 32.98 6.17
C SER A 312 -0.16 31.88 7.12
N ALA A 313 -0.66 30.65 6.99
CA ALA A 313 -0.20 29.52 7.81
C ALA A 313 1.12 28.91 7.32
N PHE A 314 1.48 29.10 6.04
CA PHE A 314 2.70 28.57 5.44
C PHE A 314 3.93 29.50 5.51
N LEU A 315 3.76 30.76 5.95
CA LEU A 315 4.83 31.75 6.07
C LEU A 315 5.26 32.05 7.53
N ALA A 316 4.74 31.28 8.49
CA ALA A 316 5.13 31.40 9.89
C ALA A 316 5.34 30.02 10.53
N ARG A 317 6.44 29.36 10.14
CA ARG A 317 7.32 28.55 10.99
C ARG A 317 8.52 28.05 10.19
#